data_AF-J3MDW5-F1
#
_entry.id   AF-J3MDW5-F1
#
_cell.length_a   1.000
_cell.length_b   1.000
_cell.length_c   1.000
_cell.angle_alpha   90.00
_cell.angle_beta   90.00
_cell.angle_gamma   90.00
#
_symmetry.space_group_name_H-M   'P 1'
#
loop_
_entity.id
_entity.type
_entity.pdbx_description
1 polymer ?
#
loop_
_entity_poly.entity_id
_entity_poly.type
_entity_poly.pdbx_seq_one_letter_code
_entity_poly.pdbx_strand_id
1 'polypeptide(L)'
;MPGDGDAGHSRGGVYPRRAGMHDIHLRPRLLRRVLMECLPLPDPDADLEPTRRPADLARALGAVREQGLLAERAIDPVLLEEWSAAVDAWVDRLLALLVSDREHSCWVGTSFLGLTFEECSDDRFAKSYSDWSEKILKTIKAPSCNKMVNMATCTAMATLFVRLAKFSNLKDEATFFAQKVVQPLLRLFDEDDSVAEKAADLLGIIIKLFPSSVYRNFNKVESILAAKIMSGQYNLQHSKKLASTLALLPCVRVSHNSLSLMIQKILIMVNNLLNGYTGHEIMMPIISPQLGGQENYRDWNFHSSKYFCTFVIPTISALVHCCSVMLTSSYPIQ
;
A
#
# COMPACT_ATOMS: atom_id res chain seq x y z
N MET A 1 -54.34 5.74 58.91
CA MET A 1 -53.17 4.85 58.90
C MET A 1 -53.14 4.16 57.53
N PRO A 2 -51.96 4.10 56.89
CA PRO A 2 -51.64 4.80 55.64
C PRO A 2 -51.47 3.82 54.45
N GLY A 3 -51.25 4.25 53.21
CA GLY A 3 -50.77 5.56 52.79
C GLY A 3 -50.80 5.82 51.29
N ASP A 4 -50.35 7.05 51.03
CA ASP A 4 -50.19 7.79 49.78
C ASP A 4 -49.24 7.13 48.76
N GLY A 5 -49.39 7.53 47.49
CA GLY A 5 -48.41 7.26 46.45
C GLY A 5 -48.87 7.66 45.05
N ASP A 6 -48.65 8.93 44.73
CA ASP A 6 -48.99 9.68 43.52
C ASP A 6 -48.19 9.28 42.25
N ALA A 7 -48.73 9.76 41.11
CA ALA A 7 -48.08 10.14 39.85
C ALA A 7 -47.56 9.08 38.85
N GLY A 8 -47.91 9.31 37.57
CA GLY A 8 -47.02 8.92 36.47
C GLY A 8 -47.67 8.63 35.11
N HIS A 9 -48.24 9.64 34.46
CA HIS A 9 -48.43 9.63 33.01
C HIS A 9 -47.09 9.33 32.31
N SER A 10 -47.03 8.32 31.45
CA SER A 10 -46.14 8.34 30.27
C SER A 10 -46.59 7.34 29.21
N ARG A 11 -47.15 7.89 28.13
CA ARG A 11 -47.16 7.31 26.78
C ARG A 11 -45.77 6.78 26.45
N GLY A 12 -45.61 5.47 26.54
CA GLY A 12 -44.48 4.76 25.94
C GLY A 12 -45.00 3.94 24.77
N GLY A 13 -45.16 4.58 23.61
CA GLY A 13 -45.31 3.84 22.37
C GLY A 13 -44.13 2.89 22.27
N VAL A 14 -44.41 1.59 22.32
CA VAL A 14 -43.45 0.57 21.89
C VAL A 14 -43.32 0.77 20.38
N TYR A 15 -42.49 1.73 19.99
CA TYR A 15 -41.89 1.68 18.68
C TYR A 15 -41.18 0.34 18.62
N PRO A 16 -41.52 -0.56 17.67
CA PRO A 16 -40.64 -1.67 17.41
C PRO A 16 -39.27 -1.06 17.09
N ARG A 17 -38.31 -1.42 17.93
CA ARG A 17 -36.87 -1.23 17.70
C ARG A 17 -36.62 -1.58 16.24
N ARG A 18 -36.04 -0.66 15.46
CA ARG A 18 -35.74 -0.83 14.02
C ARG A 18 -35.04 -2.17 13.74
N ALA A 19 -35.82 -3.22 13.52
CA ALA A 19 -35.40 -4.46 12.90
C ALA A 19 -35.82 -4.34 11.43
N GLY A 20 -35.07 -3.55 10.67
CA GLY A 20 -35.46 -3.22 9.30
C GLY A 20 -34.44 -2.30 8.65
N MET A 21 -33.38 -2.88 8.07
CA MET A 21 -32.60 -2.30 6.95
C MET A 21 -31.45 -3.19 6.43
N HIS A 22 -31.39 -4.47 6.79
CA HIS A 22 -30.37 -5.41 6.30
C HIS A 22 -31.04 -6.70 5.80
N ASP A 23 -31.90 -6.55 4.79
CA ASP A 23 -32.44 -7.72 4.10
C ASP A 23 -31.35 -8.31 3.21
N ILE A 24 -30.93 -9.53 3.56
CA ILE A 24 -29.89 -10.27 2.86
C ILE A 24 -30.30 -10.63 1.42
N HIS A 25 -31.62 -10.76 1.18
CA HIS A 25 -32.17 -11.03 -0.14
C HIS A 25 -31.98 -9.87 -1.12
N LEU A 26 -31.71 -8.65 -0.62
CA LEU A 26 -31.47 -7.49 -1.46
C LEU A 26 -30.01 -7.35 -1.90
N ARG A 27 -29.06 -8.03 -1.25
CA ARG A 27 -27.62 -7.88 -1.52
C ARG A 27 -27.24 -8.18 -2.99
N PRO A 28 -27.70 -9.28 -3.61
CA PRO A 28 -27.36 -9.57 -5.01
C PRO A 28 -27.90 -8.50 -5.96
N ARG A 29 -29.13 -8.05 -5.73
CA ARG A 29 -29.80 -7.02 -6.55
C ARG A 29 -29.11 -5.65 -6.41
N LEU A 30 -28.73 -5.28 -5.19
CA LEU A 30 -28.00 -4.04 -4.92
C LEU A 30 -26.62 -4.07 -5.58
N LEU A 31 -25.90 -5.19 -5.52
CA LEU A 31 -24.61 -5.33 -6.19
C LEU A 31 -24.74 -5.15 -7.71
N ARG A 32 -25.73 -5.81 -8.35
CA ARG A 32 -26.02 -5.62 -9.78
C ARG A 32 -26.37 -4.17 -10.12
N ARG A 33 -27.13 -3.49 -9.26
CA ARG A 33 -27.45 -2.08 -9.44
C ARG A 33 -26.21 -1.18 -9.37
N VAL A 34 -25.35 -1.39 -8.37
CA VAL A 34 -24.08 -0.67 -8.24
C VAL A 34 -23.22 -0.89 -9.48
N LEU A 35 -23.15 -2.12 -9.97
CA LEU A 35 -22.40 -2.47 -11.18
C LEU A 35 -22.89 -1.69 -12.42
N MET A 36 -24.21 -1.56 -12.59
CA MET A 36 -24.81 -0.84 -13.72
C MET A 36 -24.72 0.68 -13.59
N GLU A 37 -24.90 1.24 -12.39
CA GLU A 37 -25.02 2.69 -12.19
C GLU A 37 -23.68 3.37 -11.91
N CYS A 38 -22.72 2.66 -11.33
CA CYS A 38 -21.52 3.27 -10.78
C CYS A 38 -20.23 2.89 -11.50
N LEU A 39 -20.15 1.70 -12.12
CA LEU A 39 -18.95 1.26 -12.83
C LEU A 39 -19.03 1.54 -14.33
N PRO A 40 -17.87 1.76 -14.98
CA PRO A 40 -17.81 1.94 -16.43
C PRO A 40 -18.13 0.63 -17.18
N LEU A 41 -18.57 0.77 -18.43
CA LEU A 41 -18.69 -0.34 -19.39
C LEU A 41 -17.32 -0.60 -20.04
N PRO A 42 -16.99 -1.85 -20.38
CA PRO A 42 -15.71 -2.22 -21.01
C PRO A 42 -15.68 -1.99 -22.53
N ASP A 43 -16.72 -1.40 -23.12
CA ASP A 43 -17.00 -1.40 -24.57
C ASP A 43 -16.11 -0.44 -25.40
N PRO A 44 -15.54 -0.87 -26.54
CA PRO A 44 -14.75 -0.03 -27.46
C PRO A 44 -15.53 1.09 -28.18
N ASP A 45 -16.83 0.96 -28.42
CA ASP A 45 -17.63 2.00 -29.13
C ASP A 45 -18.07 3.17 -28.21
N ALA A 46 -17.55 3.21 -26.99
CA ALA A 46 -17.86 4.18 -25.94
C ALA A 46 -17.13 5.52 -26.11
N ASP A 47 -16.90 5.99 -27.32
CA ASP A 47 -16.46 7.40 -27.56
C ASP A 47 -17.56 8.41 -27.17
N LEU A 48 -18.76 7.91 -26.80
CA LEU A 48 -19.92 8.68 -26.40
C LEU A 48 -20.35 8.51 -24.93
N GLU A 49 -19.82 7.51 -24.20
CA GLU A 49 -20.17 7.31 -22.78
C GLU A 49 -19.20 8.09 -21.89
N PRO A 50 -19.69 9.06 -21.07
CA PRO A 50 -18.83 9.84 -20.20
C PRO A 50 -18.16 8.94 -19.15
N THR A 51 -16.88 9.20 -18.87
CA THR A 51 -16.18 8.62 -17.72
C THR A 51 -17.03 8.74 -16.46
N ARG A 52 -17.21 7.63 -15.74
CA ARG A 52 -17.97 7.63 -14.48
C ARG A 52 -17.37 8.67 -13.54
N ARG A 53 -18.24 9.47 -12.92
CA ARG A 53 -17.78 10.55 -12.03
C ARG A 53 -17.15 9.96 -10.77
N PRO A 54 -16.16 10.64 -10.17
CA PRO A 54 -15.58 10.19 -8.90
C PRO A 54 -16.61 9.92 -7.80
N ALA A 55 -17.70 10.68 -7.77
CA ALA A 55 -18.81 10.48 -6.82
C ALA A 55 -19.55 9.15 -7.02
N ASP A 56 -19.64 8.67 -8.27
CA ASP A 56 -20.28 7.39 -8.58
C ASP A 56 -19.39 6.22 -8.13
N LEU A 57 -18.07 6.32 -8.37
CA LEU A 57 -17.10 5.35 -7.86
C LEU A 57 -17.04 5.34 -6.32
N ALA A 58 -17.08 6.52 -5.68
CA ALA A 58 -17.13 6.62 -4.23
C ALA A 58 -18.40 5.99 -3.65
N ARG A 59 -19.55 6.14 -4.33
CA ARG A 59 -20.81 5.47 -3.96
C ARG A 59 -20.69 3.95 -4.07
N ALA A 60 -20.06 3.44 -5.13
CA ALA A 60 -19.81 2.00 -5.27
C ALA A 60 -18.91 1.48 -4.14
N LEU A 61 -17.83 2.19 -3.83
CA LEU A 61 -16.93 1.84 -2.72
C LEU A 61 -17.66 1.80 -1.37
N GLY A 62 -18.42 2.85 -1.05
CA GLY A 62 -19.21 2.92 0.17
C GLY A 62 -20.25 1.81 0.25
N ALA A 63 -20.99 1.58 -0.84
CA ALA A 63 -21.97 0.50 -0.91
C ALA A 63 -21.32 -0.87 -0.68
N VAL A 64 -20.23 -1.19 -1.37
CA VAL A 64 -19.56 -2.49 -1.21
C VAL A 64 -19.11 -2.73 0.24
N ARG A 65 -18.46 -1.75 0.86
CA ARG A 65 -17.91 -1.87 2.24
C ARG A 65 -18.99 -1.86 3.31
N GLU A 66 -19.84 -0.85 3.32
CA GLU A 66 -20.82 -0.66 4.39
C GLU A 66 -21.92 -1.71 4.36
N GLN A 67 -22.21 -2.24 3.18
CA GLN A 67 -23.27 -3.22 2.98
C GLN A 67 -22.76 -4.65 2.82
N GLY A 68 -21.44 -4.87 2.83
CA GLY A 68 -20.83 -6.19 2.68
C GLY A 68 -21.28 -6.90 1.40
N LEU A 69 -21.40 -6.17 0.28
CA LEU A 69 -22.05 -6.71 -0.94
C LEU A 69 -21.27 -7.87 -1.58
N LEU A 70 -19.97 -7.99 -1.30
CA LEU A 70 -19.12 -9.06 -1.81
C LEU A 70 -18.95 -10.22 -0.81
N ALA A 71 -19.43 -10.06 0.43
CA ALA A 71 -19.30 -11.04 1.49
C ALA A 71 -20.48 -12.03 1.47
N GLU A 72 -20.45 -12.95 0.50
CA GLU A 72 -21.49 -13.97 0.31
C GLU A 72 -21.69 -14.82 1.57
N ARG A 73 -22.88 -14.71 2.17
CA ARG A 73 -23.22 -15.36 3.44
C ARG A 73 -24.71 -15.70 3.46
N ALA A 74 -25.14 -16.74 2.76
CA ALA A 74 -26.53 -17.18 2.77
C ALA A 74 -26.65 -18.64 3.20
N ILE A 75 -27.63 -18.94 4.05
CA ILE A 75 -27.96 -20.32 4.45
C ILE A 75 -28.81 -20.99 3.37
N ASP A 76 -29.70 -20.22 2.74
CA ASP A 76 -30.50 -20.68 1.60
C ASP A 76 -29.60 -20.86 0.36
N PRO A 77 -29.48 -22.09 -0.19
CA PRO A 77 -28.66 -22.36 -1.35
C PRO A 77 -29.07 -21.55 -2.59
N VAL A 78 -30.36 -21.32 -2.79
CA VAL A 78 -30.86 -20.59 -3.98
C VAL A 78 -30.42 -19.12 -3.93
N LEU A 79 -30.56 -18.49 -2.75
CA LEU A 79 -30.06 -17.14 -2.54
C LEU A 79 -28.53 -17.07 -2.66
N LEU A 80 -27.82 -18.07 -2.14
CA LEU A 80 -26.37 -18.12 -2.22
C LEU A 80 -25.91 -18.17 -3.69
N GLU A 81 -26.52 -19.01 -4.51
CA GLU A 81 -26.25 -19.08 -5.95
C GLU A 81 -26.53 -17.74 -6.66
N GLU A 82 -27.65 -17.09 -6.34
CA GLU A 82 -27.96 -15.77 -6.91
C GLU A 82 -26.92 -14.72 -6.53
N TRP A 83 -26.46 -14.75 -5.27
CA TRP A 83 -25.42 -13.85 -4.78
C TRP A 83 -24.07 -14.15 -5.43
N SER A 84 -23.69 -15.43 -5.55
CA SER A 84 -22.48 -15.84 -6.23
C SER A 84 -22.44 -15.35 -7.67
N ALA A 85 -23.55 -15.51 -8.41
CA ALA A 85 -23.67 -15.01 -9.78
C ALA A 85 -23.58 -13.47 -9.86
N ALA A 86 -24.07 -12.74 -8.85
CA ALA A 86 -23.91 -11.29 -8.81
C ALA A 86 -22.45 -10.87 -8.57
N VAL A 87 -21.73 -11.59 -7.71
CA VAL A 87 -20.30 -11.37 -7.48
C VAL A 87 -19.47 -11.79 -8.70
N ASP A 88 -19.87 -12.84 -9.43
CA ASP A 88 -19.20 -13.24 -10.69
C ASP A 88 -19.34 -12.15 -11.74
N ALA A 89 -20.56 -11.64 -11.96
CA ALA A 89 -20.80 -10.53 -12.88
C ALA A 89 -20.01 -9.27 -12.51
N TRP A 90 -19.86 -9.00 -11.21
CA TRP A 90 -19.01 -7.93 -10.71
C TRP A 90 -17.54 -8.16 -11.09
N VAL A 91 -16.99 -9.33 -10.78
CA VAL A 91 -15.60 -9.68 -11.08
C VAL A 91 -15.33 -9.67 -12.58
N ASP A 92 -16.19 -10.29 -13.39
CA ASP A 92 -16.07 -10.33 -14.84
C ASP A 92 -15.97 -8.93 -15.43
N ARG A 93 -16.79 -7.99 -14.93
CA ARG A 93 -16.70 -6.59 -15.32
C ARG A 93 -15.35 -5.98 -14.95
N LEU A 94 -14.85 -6.21 -13.74
CA LEU A 94 -13.56 -5.69 -13.31
C LEU A 94 -12.41 -6.24 -14.15
N LEU A 95 -12.45 -7.53 -14.48
CA LEU A 95 -11.44 -8.16 -15.31
C LEU A 95 -11.46 -7.61 -16.74
N ALA A 96 -12.64 -7.34 -17.30
CA ALA A 96 -12.79 -6.69 -18.59
C ALA A 96 -12.24 -5.25 -18.58
N LEU A 97 -12.49 -4.49 -17.50
CA LEU A 97 -11.95 -3.15 -17.32
C LEU A 97 -10.42 -3.15 -17.15
N LEU A 98 -9.87 -4.13 -16.43
CA LEU A 98 -8.43 -4.26 -16.18
C LEU A 98 -7.63 -4.44 -17.47
N VAL A 99 -8.16 -5.17 -18.45
CA VAL A 99 -7.51 -5.41 -19.75
C VAL A 99 -7.89 -4.39 -20.83
N SER A 100 -8.65 -3.35 -20.47
CA SER A 100 -9.04 -2.29 -21.40
C SER A 100 -7.85 -1.41 -21.77
N ASP A 101 -7.79 -0.96 -23.02
CA ASP A 101 -6.79 0.01 -23.50
C ASP A 101 -6.97 1.40 -22.85
N ARG A 102 -8.14 1.67 -22.25
CA ARG A 102 -8.42 2.94 -21.57
C ARG A 102 -7.82 2.93 -20.17
N GLU A 103 -6.87 3.83 -19.92
CA GLU A 103 -6.16 3.93 -18.64
C GLU A 103 -7.09 4.14 -17.44
N HIS A 104 -8.15 4.94 -17.60
CA HIS A 104 -9.16 5.13 -16.55
C HIS A 104 -9.91 3.82 -16.23
N SER A 105 -10.29 3.05 -17.25
CA SER A 105 -10.93 1.75 -17.07
C SER A 105 -10.00 0.76 -16.37
N CYS A 106 -8.73 0.70 -16.81
CA CYS A 106 -7.72 -0.15 -16.18
C CYS A 106 -7.51 0.22 -14.70
N TRP A 107 -7.44 1.52 -14.39
CA TRP A 107 -7.33 2.02 -13.02
C TRP A 107 -8.55 1.62 -12.15
N VAL A 108 -9.77 1.80 -12.66
CA VAL A 108 -11.00 1.40 -11.95
C VAL A 108 -11.02 -0.11 -11.73
N GLY A 109 -10.82 -0.91 -12.79
CA GLY A 109 -10.80 -2.38 -12.73
C GLY A 109 -9.81 -2.88 -11.69
N THR A 110 -8.57 -2.36 -11.72
CA THR A 110 -7.51 -2.72 -10.77
C THR A 110 -7.86 -2.33 -9.33
N SER A 111 -8.37 -1.11 -9.13
CA SER A 111 -8.69 -0.59 -7.79
C SER A 111 -9.81 -1.39 -7.13
N PHE A 112 -10.90 -1.67 -7.86
CA PHE A 112 -12.04 -2.43 -7.33
C PHE A 112 -11.75 -3.94 -7.23
N LEU A 113 -10.79 -4.46 -7.99
CA LEU A 113 -10.31 -5.83 -7.77
C LEU A 113 -9.54 -5.93 -6.45
N GLY A 114 -8.72 -4.92 -6.13
CA GLY A 114 -8.11 -4.76 -4.82
C GLY A 114 -9.12 -4.73 -3.66
N LEU A 115 -10.24 -4.02 -3.85
CA LEU A 115 -11.37 -4.00 -2.91
C LEU A 115 -12.05 -5.39 -2.80
N THR A 116 -12.16 -6.11 -3.92
CA THR A 116 -12.76 -7.44 -3.92
C THR A 116 -11.95 -8.43 -3.09
N PHE A 117 -10.61 -8.38 -3.14
CA PHE A 117 -9.78 -9.20 -2.25
C PHE A 117 -10.02 -8.92 -0.77
N GLU A 118 -10.25 -7.65 -0.42
CA GLU A 118 -10.49 -7.21 0.95
C GLU A 118 -11.87 -7.67 1.46
N GLU A 119 -12.91 -7.51 0.64
CA GLU A 119 -14.31 -7.58 1.07
C GLU A 119 -15.02 -8.90 0.75
N CYS A 120 -14.49 -9.73 -0.17
CA CYS A 120 -15.11 -11.01 -0.47
C CYS A 120 -15.00 -12.01 0.69
N SER A 121 -15.90 -13.00 0.71
CA SER A 121 -15.89 -14.07 1.71
C SER A 121 -14.59 -14.89 1.64
N ASP A 122 -14.21 -15.50 2.76
CA ASP A 122 -12.99 -16.32 2.82
C ASP A 122 -13.07 -17.50 1.83
N ASP A 123 -14.25 -18.13 1.71
CA ASP A 123 -14.49 -19.23 0.77
C ASP A 123 -14.35 -18.79 -0.68
N ARG A 124 -14.89 -17.61 -1.03
CA ARG A 124 -14.78 -17.04 -2.38
C ARG A 124 -13.35 -16.68 -2.71
N PHE A 125 -12.67 -16.00 -1.79
CA PHE A 125 -11.27 -15.65 -1.94
C PHE A 125 -10.42 -16.90 -2.19
N ALA A 126 -10.51 -17.91 -1.32
CA ALA A 126 -9.72 -19.13 -1.42
C ALA A 126 -9.92 -19.89 -2.74
N LYS A 127 -11.13 -19.82 -3.33
CA LYS A 127 -11.45 -20.49 -4.59
C LYS A 127 -10.98 -19.74 -5.84
N SER A 128 -10.96 -18.40 -5.81
CA SER A 128 -10.86 -17.60 -7.04
C SER A 128 -9.68 -16.62 -7.08
N TYR A 129 -8.95 -16.42 -5.98
CA TYR A 129 -7.88 -15.41 -5.93
C TYR A 129 -6.77 -15.67 -6.96
N SER A 130 -6.44 -16.94 -7.23
CA SER A 130 -5.36 -17.32 -8.13
C SER A 130 -5.60 -16.74 -9.52
N ASP A 131 -6.78 -16.96 -10.08
CA ASP A 131 -7.19 -16.50 -11.41
C ASP A 131 -7.17 -14.96 -11.50
N TRP A 132 -7.65 -14.29 -10.45
CA TRP A 132 -7.70 -12.83 -10.37
C TRP A 132 -6.29 -12.23 -10.27
N SER A 133 -5.42 -12.87 -9.47
CA SER A 133 -4.06 -12.41 -9.22
C SER A 133 -3.17 -12.49 -10.45
N GLU A 134 -3.38 -13.47 -11.33
CA GLU A 134 -2.62 -13.59 -12.58
C GLU A 134 -2.82 -12.39 -13.50
N LYS A 135 -4.02 -11.80 -13.50
CA LYS A 135 -4.35 -10.62 -14.32
C LYS A 135 -3.59 -9.39 -13.85
N ILE A 136 -3.57 -9.13 -12.53
CA ILE A 136 -2.80 -8.02 -11.94
C ILE A 136 -1.29 -8.27 -12.10
N LEU A 137 -0.84 -9.53 -12.02
CA LEU A 137 0.57 -9.88 -12.24
C LEU A 137 1.04 -9.52 -13.66
N LYS A 138 0.15 -9.59 -14.66
CA LYS A 138 0.49 -9.13 -16.02
C LYS A 138 0.68 -7.61 -16.03
N THR A 139 -0.19 -6.86 -15.38
CA THR A 139 -0.08 -5.38 -15.27
C THR A 139 1.21 -4.94 -14.57
N ILE A 140 1.62 -5.60 -13.48
CA ILE A 140 2.88 -5.21 -12.80
C ILE A 140 4.14 -5.59 -13.60
N LYS A 141 4.07 -6.64 -14.44
CA LYS A 141 5.19 -7.06 -15.31
C LYS A 141 5.45 -6.09 -16.46
N ALA A 142 4.41 -5.42 -16.92
CA ALA A 142 4.44 -4.40 -17.97
C ALA A 142 3.81 -3.11 -17.43
N PRO A 143 4.58 -2.29 -16.69
CA PRO A 143 4.08 -1.05 -16.10
C PRO A 143 3.39 -0.17 -17.14
N SER A 144 2.26 0.42 -16.75
CA SER A 144 1.52 1.36 -17.59
C SER A 144 2.26 2.70 -17.65
N CYS A 145 2.10 3.45 -18.74
CA CYS A 145 2.49 4.85 -18.79
C CYS A 145 1.70 5.70 -17.78
N ASN A 146 0.54 5.22 -17.31
CA ASN A 146 -0.26 5.89 -16.29
C ASN A 146 0.16 5.51 -14.87
N LYS A 147 0.73 6.47 -14.15
CA LYS A 147 1.13 6.30 -12.75
C LYS A 147 -0.01 5.89 -11.81
N MET A 148 -1.26 6.29 -12.07
CA MET A 148 -2.41 5.89 -11.25
C MET A 148 -2.69 4.39 -11.37
N VAL A 149 -2.54 3.82 -12.57
CA VAL A 149 -2.67 2.37 -12.80
C VAL A 149 -1.57 1.61 -12.05
N ASN A 150 -0.33 2.09 -12.12
CA ASN A 150 0.79 1.46 -11.40
C ASN A 150 0.60 1.53 -9.87
N MET A 151 0.17 2.67 -9.34
CA MET A 151 -0.15 2.84 -7.92
C MET A 151 -1.31 1.93 -7.47
N ALA A 152 -2.38 1.84 -8.27
CA ALA A 152 -3.50 0.96 -7.99
C ALA A 152 -3.08 -0.51 -8.03
N THR A 153 -2.22 -0.89 -8.96
CA THR A 153 -1.65 -2.24 -9.09
C THR A 153 -0.86 -2.61 -7.83
N CYS A 154 0.03 -1.74 -7.35
CA CYS A 154 0.76 -1.95 -6.09
C CYS A 154 -0.20 -2.09 -4.89
N THR A 155 -1.25 -1.26 -4.84
CA THR A 155 -2.23 -1.29 -3.75
C THR A 155 -3.07 -2.56 -3.77
N ALA A 156 -3.54 -3.00 -4.93
CA ALA A 156 -4.32 -4.23 -5.08
C ALA A 156 -3.47 -5.49 -4.78
N MET A 157 -2.19 -5.50 -5.18
CA MET A 157 -1.26 -6.56 -4.78
C MET A 157 -1.03 -6.55 -3.26
N ALA A 158 -0.93 -5.38 -2.64
CA ALA A 158 -0.77 -5.26 -1.19
C ALA A 158 -1.98 -5.85 -0.44
N THR A 159 -3.21 -5.52 -0.87
CA THR A 159 -4.43 -6.10 -0.27
C THR A 159 -4.47 -7.61 -0.46
N LEU A 160 -4.10 -8.11 -1.64
CA LEU A 160 -3.98 -9.55 -1.93
C LEU A 160 -3.02 -10.24 -0.96
N PHE A 161 -1.79 -9.74 -0.79
CA PHE A 161 -0.80 -10.38 0.09
C PHE A 161 -1.18 -10.33 1.57
N VAL A 162 -1.75 -9.22 2.03
CA VAL A 162 -2.30 -9.11 3.39
C VAL A 162 -3.42 -10.12 3.60
N ARG A 163 -4.28 -10.33 2.59
CA ARG A 163 -5.35 -11.32 2.64
C ARG A 163 -4.81 -12.74 2.65
N LEU A 164 -3.88 -13.07 1.75
CA LEU A 164 -3.23 -14.39 1.67
C LEU A 164 -2.55 -14.80 2.97
N ALA A 165 -1.92 -13.86 3.68
CA ALA A 165 -1.27 -14.13 4.95
C ALA A 165 -2.24 -14.61 6.06
N LYS A 166 -3.56 -14.43 5.90
CA LYS A 166 -4.57 -14.96 6.82
C LYS A 166 -4.83 -16.46 6.64
N PHE A 167 -4.43 -17.04 5.50
CA PHE A 167 -4.67 -18.44 5.15
C PHE A 167 -3.40 -19.26 5.35
N SER A 168 -3.33 -20.00 6.47
CA SER A 168 -2.16 -20.83 6.82
C SER A 168 -1.87 -21.90 5.76
N ASN A 169 -2.91 -22.45 5.13
CA ASN A 169 -2.82 -23.46 4.08
C ASN A 169 -2.31 -22.91 2.72
N LEU A 170 -2.32 -21.59 2.51
CA LEU A 170 -1.86 -20.95 1.27
C LEU A 170 -0.47 -20.32 1.38
N LYS A 171 0.22 -20.49 2.51
CA LYS A 171 1.48 -19.78 2.79
C LYS A 171 2.57 -20.03 1.75
N ASP A 172 2.74 -21.26 1.31
CA ASP A 172 3.78 -21.63 0.33
C ASP A 172 3.46 -21.10 -1.06
N GLU A 173 2.18 -21.19 -1.46
CA GLU A 173 1.70 -20.63 -2.73
C GLU A 173 1.82 -19.10 -2.74
N ALA A 174 1.43 -18.43 -1.66
CA ALA A 174 1.57 -17.00 -1.48
C ALA A 174 3.05 -16.57 -1.52
N THR A 175 3.95 -17.36 -0.93
CA THR A 175 5.40 -17.11 -0.98
C THR A 175 5.93 -17.23 -2.41
N PHE A 176 5.51 -18.26 -3.14
CA PHE A 176 5.88 -18.45 -4.54
C PHE A 176 5.33 -17.34 -5.44
N PHE A 177 4.10 -16.90 -5.21
CA PHE A 177 3.51 -15.77 -5.92
C PHE A 177 4.23 -14.46 -5.61
N ALA A 178 4.54 -14.18 -4.34
CA ALA A 178 5.35 -13.04 -3.93
C ALA A 178 6.70 -13.01 -4.65
N GLN A 179 7.36 -14.17 -4.77
CA GLN A 179 8.63 -14.29 -5.47
C GLN A 179 8.55 -13.85 -6.94
N LYS A 180 7.43 -14.15 -7.63
CA LYS A 180 7.17 -13.70 -9.01
C LYS A 180 6.95 -12.19 -9.12
N VAL A 181 6.46 -11.55 -8.05
CA VAL A 181 6.15 -10.12 -8.00
C VAL A 181 7.40 -9.27 -7.70
N VAL A 182 8.34 -9.77 -6.90
CA VAL A 182 9.51 -8.98 -6.44
C VAL A 182 10.28 -8.34 -7.59
N GLN A 183 10.64 -9.08 -8.65
CA GLN A 183 11.46 -8.52 -9.72
C GLN A 183 10.71 -7.45 -10.55
N PRO A 184 9.46 -7.67 -11.01
CA PRO A 184 8.63 -6.63 -11.60
C PRO A 184 8.49 -5.39 -10.70
N LEU A 185 8.24 -5.60 -9.41
CA LEU A 185 8.09 -4.54 -8.42
C LEU A 185 9.33 -3.65 -8.31
N LEU A 186 10.53 -4.23 -8.40
CA LEU A 186 11.77 -3.46 -8.33
C LEU A 186 11.96 -2.51 -9.52
N ARG A 187 11.33 -2.76 -10.67
CA ARG A 187 11.38 -1.83 -11.82
C ARG A 187 10.57 -0.57 -11.56
N LEU A 188 9.51 -0.67 -10.76
CA LEU A 188 8.66 0.47 -10.41
C LEU A 188 9.37 1.50 -9.51
N PHE A 189 10.54 1.19 -8.97
CA PHE A 189 11.36 2.18 -8.26
C PHE A 189 12.00 3.19 -9.20
N ASP A 190 12.18 2.86 -10.48
CA ASP A 190 12.75 3.78 -11.46
C ASP A 190 11.71 4.77 -12.04
N GLU A 191 10.43 4.57 -11.72
CA GLU A 191 9.29 5.40 -12.12
C GLU A 191 9.11 6.64 -11.21
N ASP A 192 8.02 7.38 -11.42
CA ASP A 192 7.57 8.50 -10.58
C ASP A 192 7.66 8.22 -9.07
N ASP A 193 7.98 9.24 -8.28
CA ASP A 193 8.18 9.11 -6.83
C ASP A 193 6.95 8.55 -6.09
N SER A 194 5.73 8.89 -6.54
CA SER A 194 4.49 8.34 -5.95
C SER A 194 4.30 6.85 -6.27
N VAL A 195 4.78 6.39 -7.43
CA VAL A 195 4.77 4.97 -7.82
C VAL A 195 5.82 4.22 -7.01
N ALA A 196 7.04 4.77 -6.92
CA ALA A 196 8.12 4.21 -6.11
C ALA A 196 7.73 4.09 -4.63
N GLU A 197 7.00 5.08 -4.09
CA GLU A 197 6.46 5.02 -2.73
C GLU A 197 5.52 3.83 -2.55
N LYS A 198 4.56 3.63 -3.47
CA LYS A 198 3.63 2.49 -3.41
C LYS A 198 4.33 1.16 -3.64
N ALA A 199 5.38 1.14 -4.46
CA ALA A 199 6.22 -0.02 -4.65
C ALA A 199 6.97 -0.40 -3.35
N ALA A 200 7.47 0.61 -2.61
CA ALA A 200 8.11 0.42 -1.32
C ALA A 200 7.14 -0.07 -0.24
N ASP A 201 5.91 0.44 -0.20
CA ASP A 201 4.84 -0.03 0.69
C ASP A 201 4.56 -1.53 0.43
N LEU A 202 4.37 -1.93 -0.84
CA LEU A 202 4.13 -3.32 -1.24
C LEU A 202 5.33 -4.23 -0.92
N LEU A 203 6.55 -3.77 -1.20
CA LEU A 203 7.76 -4.53 -0.89
C LEU A 203 7.91 -4.76 0.61
N GLY A 204 7.60 -3.76 1.44
CA GLY A 204 7.59 -3.90 2.89
C GLY A 204 6.60 -4.96 3.36
N ILE A 205 5.39 -4.99 2.79
CA ILE A 205 4.38 -6.04 3.05
C ILE A 205 4.91 -7.42 2.66
N ILE A 206 5.51 -7.56 1.47
CA ILE A 206 6.08 -8.83 1.00
C ILE A 206 7.20 -9.32 1.92
N ILE A 207 8.14 -8.45 2.31
CA ILE A 207 9.24 -8.84 3.21
C ILE A 207 8.69 -9.25 4.58
N LYS A 208 7.72 -8.50 5.11
CA LYS A 208 7.16 -8.75 6.44
C LYS A 208 6.37 -10.06 6.51
N LEU A 209 5.57 -10.37 5.49
CA LEU A 209 4.66 -11.51 5.48
C LEU A 209 5.30 -12.78 4.86
N PHE A 210 6.15 -12.60 3.85
CA PHE A 210 6.74 -13.67 3.04
C PHE A 210 8.24 -13.45 2.81
N PRO A 211 9.08 -13.33 3.86
CA PRO A 211 10.48 -12.91 3.76
C PRO A 211 11.32 -13.78 2.80
N SER A 212 11.07 -15.09 2.76
CA SER A 212 11.78 -16.04 1.88
C SER A 212 11.61 -15.73 0.39
N SER A 213 10.52 -15.07 -0.02
CA SER A 213 10.26 -14.69 -1.41
C SER A 213 11.29 -13.69 -1.96
N VAL A 214 11.94 -12.93 -1.08
CA VAL A 214 12.90 -11.87 -1.44
C VAL A 214 14.34 -12.37 -1.48
N TYR A 215 14.63 -13.57 -0.95
CA TYR A 215 15.99 -14.08 -0.74
C TYR A 215 16.89 -13.99 -1.98
N ARG A 216 16.39 -14.37 -3.16
CA ARG A 216 17.14 -14.33 -4.43
C ARG A 216 17.47 -12.91 -4.90
N ASN A 217 16.63 -11.94 -4.55
CA ASN A 217 16.78 -10.54 -4.95
C ASN A 217 17.32 -9.67 -3.82
N PHE A 218 17.73 -10.24 -2.67
CA PHE A 218 18.10 -9.51 -1.46
C PHE A 218 19.09 -8.37 -1.72
N ASN A 219 20.23 -8.66 -2.37
CA ASN A 219 21.27 -7.65 -2.60
C ASN A 219 20.76 -6.53 -3.51
N LYS A 220 19.90 -6.86 -4.48
CA LYS A 220 19.30 -5.88 -5.40
C LYS A 220 18.30 -4.99 -4.66
N VAL A 221 17.48 -5.57 -3.78
CA VAL A 221 16.55 -4.83 -2.93
C VAL A 221 17.30 -3.88 -2.00
N GLU A 222 18.33 -4.37 -1.29
CA GLU A 222 19.18 -3.56 -0.41
C GLU A 222 19.77 -2.37 -1.18
N SER A 223 20.34 -2.63 -2.35
CA SER A 223 20.96 -1.60 -3.20
C SER A 223 19.95 -0.56 -3.68
N ILE A 224 18.77 -0.94 -4.14
CA ILE A 224 17.75 -0.01 -4.66
C ILE A 224 17.23 0.88 -3.53
N LEU A 225 16.89 0.30 -2.39
CA LEU A 225 16.40 1.07 -1.23
C LEU A 225 17.47 2.04 -0.73
N ALA A 226 18.72 1.58 -0.60
CA ALA A 226 19.83 2.43 -0.20
C ALA A 226 20.07 3.57 -1.21
N ALA A 227 20.11 3.27 -2.51
CA ALA A 227 20.29 4.29 -3.54
C ALA A 227 19.18 5.35 -3.52
N LYS A 228 17.92 4.93 -3.30
CA LYS A 228 16.79 5.85 -3.21
C LYS A 228 16.83 6.73 -1.97
N ILE A 229 17.18 6.18 -0.80
CA ILE A 229 17.42 6.98 0.42
C ILE A 229 18.55 8.00 0.18
N MET A 230 19.62 7.58 -0.48
CA MET A 230 20.81 8.39 -0.74
C MET A 230 20.65 9.39 -1.90
N SER A 231 19.64 9.23 -2.75
CA SER A 231 19.35 10.18 -3.84
C SER A 231 18.88 11.54 -3.33
N GLY A 232 18.33 11.59 -2.12
CA GLY A 232 17.75 12.78 -1.49
C GLY A 232 16.69 13.51 -2.32
N GLN A 233 16.12 12.84 -3.32
CA GLN A 233 15.02 13.34 -4.14
C GLN A 233 13.67 13.24 -3.40
N TYR A 234 13.61 12.41 -2.37
CA TYR A 234 12.41 12.13 -1.59
C TYR A 234 12.25 13.09 -0.41
N ASN A 235 10.99 13.44 -0.11
CA ASN A 235 10.68 14.10 1.16
C ASN A 235 11.04 13.17 2.35
N LEU A 236 11.25 13.76 3.52
CA LEU A 236 11.67 13.02 4.72
C LEU A 236 10.73 11.84 5.07
N GLN A 237 9.42 11.97 4.84
CA GLN A 237 8.46 10.91 5.15
C GLN A 237 8.63 9.71 4.22
N HIS A 238 8.82 9.93 2.92
CA HIS A 238 9.06 8.88 1.95
C HIS A 238 10.42 8.20 2.22
N SER A 239 11.46 8.97 2.54
CA SER A 239 12.76 8.42 2.94
C SER A 239 12.66 7.56 4.21
N LYS A 240 11.84 7.96 5.19
CA LYS A 240 11.56 7.14 6.38
C LYS A 240 10.80 5.85 6.05
N LYS A 241 9.88 5.86 5.08
CA LYS A 241 9.23 4.64 4.59
C LYS A 241 10.22 3.68 3.95
N LEU A 242 11.07 4.17 3.03
CA LEU A 242 12.14 3.39 2.40
C LEU A 242 13.08 2.80 3.46
N ALA A 243 13.47 3.61 4.45
CA ALA A 243 14.28 3.17 5.59
C ALA A 243 13.56 2.10 6.43
N SER A 244 12.25 2.24 6.66
CA SER A 244 11.47 1.23 7.38
C SER A 244 11.41 -0.09 6.61
N THR A 245 11.28 -0.05 5.28
CA THR A 245 11.35 -1.24 4.42
C THR A 245 12.76 -1.85 4.42
N LEU A 246 13.81 -1.03 4.38
CA LEU A 246 15.20 -1.50 4.49
C LEU A 246 15.45 -2.19 5.83
N ALA A 247 14.87 -1.68 6.91
CA ALA A 247 14.94 -2.28 8.24
C ALA A 247 14.30 -3.68 8.33
N LEU A 248 13.43 -4.07 7.40
CA LEU A 248 12.85 -5.42 7.38
C LEU A 248 13.78 -6.46 6.75
N LEU A 249 14.81 -6.06 5.99
CA LEU A 249 15.67 -7.00 5.28
C LEU A 249 16.38 -8.04 6.15
N PRO A 250 16.81 -7.76 7.40
CA PRO A 250 17.37 -8.80 8.26
C PRO A 250 16.43 -10.01 8.46
N CYS A 251 15.11 -9.85 8.33
CA CYS A 251 14.16 -10.97 8.35
C CYS A 251 14.32 -11.97 7.20
N VAL A 252 14.91 -11.55 6.07
CA VAL A 252 15.07 -12.39 4.85
C VAL A 252 16.24 -13.35 4.98
N ARG A 253 17.32 -12.92 5.64
CA ARG A 253 18.52 -13.71 5.90
C ARG A 253 18.70 -13.80 7.41
N VAL A 254 17.89 -14.64 8.06
CA VAL A 254 18.00 -14.89 9.50
C VAL A 254 19.35 -15.54 9.78
N SER A 255 20.36 -14.71 10.06
CA SER A 255 21.63 -15.11 10.64
C SER A 255 21.96 -14.10 11.75
N HIS A 256 22.62 -14.56 12.82
CA HIS A 256 22.97 -13.73 13.98
C HIS A 256 23.73 -12.44 13.60
N ASN A 257 24.39 -12.42 12.44
CA ASN A 257 25.21 -11.28 11.99
C ASN A 257 24.52 -10.38 10.96
N SER A 258 23.32 -10.73 10.48
CA SER A 258 22.63 -9.96 9.42
C SER A 258 22.21 -8.56 9.88
N LEU A 259 21.60 -8.47 11.07
CA LEU A 259 21.15 -7.22 11.69
C LEU A 259 22.34 -6.32 12.04
N SER A 260 23.34 -6.85 12.73
CA SER A 260 24.52 -6.10 13.17
C SER A 260 25.32 -5.57 11.99
N LEU A 261 25.52 -6.38 10.93
CA LEU A 261 26.18 -5.94 9.71
C LEU A 261 25.43 -4.81 9.01
N MET A 262 24.09 -4.87 8.98
CA MET A 262 23.29 -3.82 8.33
C MET A 262 23.34 -2.51 9.13
N ILE A 263 23.23 -2.58 10.46
CA ILE A 263 23.42 -1.42 11.35
C ILE A 263 24.83 -0.82 11.15
N GLN A 264 25.88 -1.65 11.11
CA GLN A 264 27.25 -1.17 10.87
C GLN A 264 27.39 -0.46 9.52
N LYS A 265 26.86 -1.02 8.43
CA LYS A 265 26.86 -0.38 7.10
C LYS A 265 26.18 0.99 7.14
N ILE A 266 25.03 1.10 7.82
CA ILE A 266 24.30 2.36 7.97
C ILE A 266 25.11 3.38 8.77
N LEU A 267 25.71 2.98 9.90
CA LEU A 267 26.52 3.87 10.73
C LEU A 267 27.77 4.37 10.00
N ILE A 268 28.42 3.52 9.20
CA ILE A 268 29.53 3.93 8.33
C ILE A 268 29.06 4.98 7.32
N MET A 269 27.88 4.78 6.71
CA MET A 269 27.31 5.72 5.75
C MET A 269 26.97 7.07 6.40
N VAL A 270 26.37 7.07 7.59
CA VAL A 270 26.11 8.29 8.38
C VAL A 270 27.42 9.01 8.71
N ASN A 271 28.44 8.27 9.17
CA ASN A 271 29.76 8.84 9.46
C ASN A 271 30.39 9.47 8.21
N ASN A 272 30.28 8.84 7.05
CA ASN A 272 30.79 9.39 5.80
C ASN A 272 30.05 10.67 5.37
N LEU A 273 28.72 10.73 5.55
CA LEU A 273 27.93 11.93 5.27
C LEU A 273 28.31 13.09 6.20
N LEU A 274 28.53 12.81 7.49
CA LEU A 274 28.99 13.79 8.46
C LEU A 274 30.43 14.25 8.16
N ASN A 275 31.34 13.32 7.86
CA ASN A 275 32.74 13.62 7.56
C ASN A 275 32.93 14.37 6.23
N GLY A 276 32.09 14.11 5.23
CA GLY A 276 32.08 14.88 3.99
C GLY A 276 31.73 16.36 4.20
N TYR A 277 30.94 16.67 5.23
CA TYR A 277 30.61 18.04 5.63
C TYR A 277 31.68 18.64 6.56
N THR A 278 32.14 17.89 7.57
CA THR A 278 33.13 18.38 8.53
C THR A 278 34.53 18.54 7.92
N GLY A 279 34.85 17.84 6.82
CA GLY A 279 36.06 18.08 6.04
C GLY A 279 36.16 19.48 5.41
N HIS A 280 35.06 20.23 5.34
CA HIS A 280 35.03 21.63 4.88
C HIS A 280 34.86 22.65 6.04
N GLU A 281 34.43 22.24 7.24
CA GLU A 281 34.15 23.16 8.36
C GLU A 281 34.98 22.93 9.64
N ILE A 282 35.74 21.83 9.78
CA ILE A 282 36.71 21.69 10.88
C ILE A 282 37.95 22.61 10.69
N MET A 283 37.95 23.47 9.66
CA MET A 283 38.92 24.56 9.49
C MET A 283 38.39 25.94 9.86
N MET A 284 37.34 26.03 10.70
CA MET A 284 37.06 27.26 11.46
C MET A 284 37.52 27.09 12.91
N PRO A 285 38.75 27.50 13.25
CA PRO A 285 39.14 27.60 14.64
C PRO A 285 38.32 28.71 15.29
N ILE A 286 37.87 28.39 16.49
CA ILE A 286 37.35 29.27 17.53
C ILE A 286 38.16 30.59 17.54
N ILE A 287 37.46 31.72 17.34
CA ILE A 287 37.88 33.14 17.49
C ILE A 287 38.71 33.74 16.33
N SER A 288 38.11 34.69 15.59
CA SER A 288 38.64 36.05 15.39
C SER A 288 37.67 36.94 14.58
N PRO A 289 37.32 38.15 15.07
CA PRO A 289 36.56 39.14 14.33
C PRO A 289 37.52 40.00 13.48
N GLN A 290 37.22 40.25 12.20
CA GLN A 290 37.61 41.44 11.41
C GLN A 290 37.25 41.19 9.93
N LEU A 291 36.34 41.98 9.37
CA LEU A 291 36.56 43.23 8.61
C LEU A 291 36.97 43.00 7.14
N GLY A 292 36.08 43.42 6.24
CA GLY A 292 36.44 43.86 4.89
C GLY A 292 36.49 42.78 3.79
N GLY A 293 35.39 42.66 3.04
CA GLY A 293 35.41 42.21 1.64
C GLY A 293 35.08 40.74 1.40
N GLN A 294 33.80 40.42 1.17
CA GLN A 294 33.38 39.14 0.58
C GLN A 294 32.09 39.30 -0.21
N GLU A 295 32.18 39.32 -1.54
CA GLU A 295 31.02 39.04 -2.41
C GLU A 295 30.98 37.58 -2.87
N ASN A 296 32.07 36.80 -2.74
CA ASN A 296 32.11 35.41 -3.22
C ASN A 296 32.05 34.31 -2.14
N TYR A 297 31.96 34.61 -0.85
CA TYR A 297 31.94 33.58 0.21
C TYR A 297 30.54 33.30 0.77
N ARG A 298 29.63 34.28 0.66
CA ARG A 298 28.25 34.13 1.12
C ARG A 298 27.47 33.12 0.29
N ASP A 299 27.65 33.13 -1.03
CA ASP A 299 26.94 32.21 -1.93
C ASP A 299 27.39 30.75 -1.73
N TRP A 300 28.69 30.50 -1.54
CA TRP A 300 29.21 29.15 -1.29
C TRP A 300 28.79 28.58 0.07
N ASN A 301 28.82 29.40 1.13
CA ASN A 301 28.29 28.99 2.45
C ASN A 301 26.77 28.77 2.41
N PHE A 302 26.02 29.55 1.61
CA PHE A 302 24.59 29.37 1.47
C PHE A 302 24.25 28.08 0.69
N HIS A 303 24.97 27.78 -0.40
CA HIS A 303 24.78 26.54 -1.15
C HIS A 303 25.19 25.29 -0.35
N SER A 304 26.29 25.36 0.41
CA SER A 304 26.74 24.27 1.30
C SER A 304 25.77 24.05 2.47
N SER A 305 25.37 25.13 3.16
CA SER A 305 24.40 25.07 4.27
C SER A 305 23.02 24.61 3.80
N LYS A 306 22.57 25.08 2.62
CA LYS A 306 21.31 24.64 2.01
C LYS A 306 21.38 23.16 1.65
N TYR A 307 22.42 22.70 0.96
CA TYR A 307 22.62 21.27 0.66
C TYR A 307 22.62 20.42 1.93
N PHE A 308 23.33 20.86 2.98
CA PHE A 308 23.35 20.17 4.25
C PHE A 308 21.95 20.05 4.87
N CYS A 309 21.20 21.16 4.93
CA CYS A 309 19.87 21.18 5.54
C CYS A 309 18.80 20.48 4.70
N THR A 310 18.85 20.58 3.36
CA THR A 310 17.82 20.03 2.47
C THR A 310 18.07 18.59 2.06
N PHE A 311 19.32 18.12 2.10
CA PHE A 311 19.70 16.78 1.62
C PHE A 311 20.37 15.94 2.71
N VAL A 312 21.45 16.43 3.34
CA VAL A 312 22.26 15.63 4.27
C VAL A 312 21.47 15.28 5.53
N ILE A 313 20.85 16.28 6.16
CA ILE A 313 20.07 16.08 7.39
C ILE A 313 18.89 15.11 7.18
N PRO A 314 18.03 15.26 6.14
CA PRO A 314 16.96 14.29 5.90
C PRO A 314 17.45 12.87 5.63
N THR A 315 18.55 12.72 4.89
CA THR A 315 19.16 11.42 4.59
C THR A 315 19.69 10.76 5.86
N ILE A 316 20.45 11.49 6.68
CA ILE A 316 20.92 10.99 7.99
C ILE A 316 19.72 10.65 8.87
N SER A 317 18.68 11.47 8.91
CA SER A 317 17.48 11.21 9.70
C SER A 317 16.79 9.91 9.28
N ALA A 318 16.69 9.63 7.97
CA ALA A 318 16.13 8.38 7.46
C ALA A 318 17.01 7.17 7.80
N LEU A 319 18.33 7.30 7.70
CA LEU A 319 19.29 6.24 8.05
C LEU A 319 19.26 5.92 9.56
N VAL A 320 19.25 6.94 10.41
CA VAL A 320 19.11 6.77 11.87
C VAL A 320 17.75 6.18 12.22
N HIS A 321 16.68 6.59 11.52
CA HIS A 321 15.36 5.96 11.64
C HIS A 321 15.41 4.47 11.29
N CYS A 322 16.13 4.08 10.23
CA CYS A 322 16.35 2.68 9.86
C CYS A 322 16.98 1.87 11.03
N CYS A 323 18.05 2.39 11.63
CA CYS A 323 18.69 1.76 12.80
C CYS A 323 17.73 1.69 14.00
N SER A 324 16.96 2.75 14.26
CA SER A 324 15.98 2.77 15.35
C SER A 324 14.91 1.69 15.17
N VAL A 325 14.37 1.54 13.95
CA VAL A 325 13.42 0.47 13.63
C VAL A 325 14.07 -0.90 13.82
N MET A 326 15.31 -1.08 13.37
CA MET A 326 16.07 -2.32 13.56
C MET A 326 16.31 -2.69 15.03
N LEU A 327 16.53 -1.71 15.89
CA LEU A 327 16.78 -1.94 17.32
C LEU A 327 15.49 -2.18 18.12
N THR A 328 14.34 -1.74 17.61
CA THR A 328 13.05 -1.79 18.33
C THR A 328 12.08 -2.83 17.78
N SER A 329 12.35 -3.41 16.60
CA SER A 329 11.52 -4.44 15.99
C SER A 329 11.90 -5.84 16.47
N SER A 330 10.92 -6.74 16.55
CA SER A 330 11.16 -8.15 16.77
C SER A 330 11.57 -8.82 15.45
N TYR A 331 12.77 -9.40 15.44
CA TYR A 331 13.22 -10.29 14.37
C TYR A 331 13.04 -11.73 14.82
N PRO A 332 12.68 -12.66 13.93
CA PRO A 332 12.72 -14.08 14.26
C PRO A 332 14.18 -14.43 14.58
N ILE A 333 14.50 -14.54 15.87
CA ILE A 333 15.77 -15.08 16.36
C ILE A 333 15.60 -16.60 16.27
N GLN A 334 16.50 -17.26 15.55
CA GLN A 334 16.61 -18.73 15.62
C GLN A 334 17.28 -19.13 16.92
#